data_AF-D9XBM3-F1
#
_entry.id   AF-D9XBM3-F1
#
_cell.length_a   1.000
_cell.length_b   1.000
_cell.length_c   1.000
_cell.angle_alpha   90.00
_cell.angle_beta   90.00
_cell.angle_gamma   90.00
#
_symmetry.space_group_name_H-M   'P 1'
#
loop_
_entity.id
_entity.type
_entity.pdbx_description
1 polymer ?
#
loop_
_entity_poly.entity_id
_entity_poly.type
_entity_poly.pdbx_seq_one_letter_code
_entity_poly.pdbx_strand_id
1 'polypeptide(L)'
;MSVLETGWRNSFRSPAVRNRGPLRGIVDTRTPPPQIAWPTTLNGQLAGALTTMSRRPFVHDHIIYAYLIENTRVFEIFRKVLSLFLHGEQLGIPQRPETFEWLRTTEELFFRSGTPLTVLSIDSQLRPDLRATRRNAYQRLLGMDLNHGTDDGSVYPYEKAVAANRELVMILEELLRQVWVGIAYTNVGVNVNGPLPTDTAAIANLALRLQNMLNERRGSAPTLPNLAREEFVAVAAMSWFHMTLLYNSPVVLDLQATATSPEDRLSRIGERVGMPPHSRSHSYFVLAPLLSQLLIEIEAGLYSSQVGAQALFVPLTPAGAGNPIRSRLRDIIHHWSLATGRDLRSAAVATTRGFAPPAPAPTAGAPAMAPTTSNSAAAPLAPASLDASRTLSLQTLRV
;
A
#
# COMPACT_ATOMS: atom_id res chain seq x y z
N MET A 1 38.50 -20.05 28.88
CA MET A 1 37.62 -20.96 28.11
C MET A 1 37.29 -22.16 28.98
N SER A 2 36.07 -22.69 28.81
CA SER A 2 35.62 -24.01 29.26
C SER A 2 35.21 -24.15 30.73
N VAL A 3 33.93 -23.93 30.96
CA VAL A 3 33.16 -24.53 32.06
C VAL A 3 31.90 -25.14 31.45
N LEU A 4 31.91 -26.48 31.40
CA LEU A 4 30.80 -27.42 31.61
C LEU A 4 29.86 -27.78 30.45
N GLU A 5 30.34 -28.72 29.62
CA GLU A 5 29.56 -29.85 29.10
C GLU A 5 29.47 -30.98 30.14
N THR A 6 28.44 -31.83 29.99
CA THR A 6 28.29 -33.22 30.48
C THR A 6 27.42 -33.44 31.73
N GLY A 7 26.15 -33.71 31.49
CA GLY A 7 25.26 -34.45 32.38
C GLY A 7 24.06 -34.90 31.57
N TRP A 8 23.56 -36.12 31.77
CA TRP A 8 22.49 -36.82 31.02
C TRP A 8 22.95 -37.95 30.08
N ARG A 9 23.62 -38.96 30.68
CA ARG A 9 23.49 -40.35 30.27
C ARG A 9 23.32 -41.24 31.50
N ASN A 10 22.37 -42.17 31.39
CA ASN A 10 22.16 -43.38 32.19
C ASN A 10 21.37 -43.22 33.49
N SER A 11 20.06 -43.47 33.42
CA SER A 11 19.39 -44.35 34.38
C SER A 11 18.13 -44.98 33.77
N PHE A 12 17.97 -46.27 34.04
CA PHE A 12 16.82 -47.16 33.80
C PHE A 12 16.74 -47.93 32.48
N ARG A 13 17.41 -49.09 32.48
CA ARG A 13 16.99 -50.32 31.80
C ARG A 13 16.28 -51.24 32.79
N SER A 14 15.17 -51.88 32.38
CA SER A 14 14.83 -53.33 32.48
C SER A 14 13.33 -53.56 32.16
N PRO A 15 12.82 -54.80 31.93
CA PRO A 15 12.87 -55.45 30.62
C PRO A 15 11.50 -55.97 30.09
N ALA A 16 11.48 -56.21 28.78
CA ALA A 16 10.73 -57.21 27.97
C ALA A 16 9.33 -57.72 28.38
N VAL A 17 8.34 -57.47 27.51
CA VAL A 17 7.31 -58.46 27.12
C VAL A 17 7.16 -58.45 25.60
N ARG A 18 7.22 -59.65 25.00
CA ARG A 18 7.08 -59.93 23.57
C ARG A 18 5.62 -59.83 23.12
N ASN A 19 5.38 -59.29 21.92
CA ASN A 19 4.31 -59.82 21.07
C ASN A 19 4.70 -59.70 19.58
N ARG A 20 4.44 -60.76 18.81
CA ARG A 20 4.90 -60.97 17.41
C ARG A 20 3.80 -60.60 16.40
N GLY A 21 4.17 -59.77 15.41
CA GLY A 21 3.79 -59.86 13.99
C GLY A 21 2.67 -58.91 13.46
N PRO A 22 2.59 -58.65 12.12
CA PRO A 22 3.52 -58.98 11.03
C PRO A 22 4.04 -57.76 10.19
N LEU A 23 5.31 -57.90 9.78
CA LEU A 23 5.98 -57.53 8.51
C LEU A 23 5.72 -56.17 7.81
N ARG A 24 6.77 -55.33 7.96
CA ARG A 24 7.32 -54.27 7.09
C ARG A 24 7.06 -54.39 5.57
N GLY A 25 6.62 -53.28 4.98
CA GLY A 25 7.20 -52.76 3.74
C GLY A 25 8.38 -51.83 4.08
N ILE A 26 9.57 -52.14 3.56
CA ILE A 26 10.78 -51.33 3.73
C ILE A 26 10.70 -50.16 2.75
N VAL A 27 10.46 -48.95 3.25
CA VAL A 27 10.75 -47.72 2.52
C VAL A 27 12.21 -47.37 2.80
N ASP A 28 13.04 -47.44 1.77
CA ASP A 28 14.43 -47.02 1.80
C ASP A 28 14.50 -45.50 2.01
N THR A 29 14.93 -45.06 3.19
CA THR A 29 15.01 -43.63 3.57
C THR A 29 16.34 -42.97 3.20
N ARG A 30 17.13 -43.55 2.29
CA ARG A 30 18.46 -43.04 1.93
C ARG A 30 18.52 -42.14 0.70
N THR A 31 17.41 -41.88 0.03
CA THR A 31 17.35 -40.87 -1.05
C THR A 31 16.72 -39.58 -0.50
N PRO A 32 17.44 -38.44 -0.49
CA PRO A 32 16.79 -37.17 -0.26
C PRO A 32 15.70 -36.99 -1.33
N PRO A 33 14.53 -36.42 -0.98
CA PRO A 33 13.47 -36.19 -1.95
C PRO A 33 14.05 -35.42 -3.14
N PRO A 34 13.64 -35.71 -4.38
CA PRO A 34 14.11 -34.99 -5.55
C PRO A 34 13.84 -33.51 -5.32
N GLN A 35 14.92 -32.75 -5.11
CA GLN A 35 14.83 -31.30 -5.13
C GLN A 35 14.33 -30.95 -6.53
N ILE A 36 13.17 -30.30 -6.61
CA ILE A 36 12.74 -29.65 -7.84
C ILE A 36 13.82 -28.62 -8.14
N ALA A 37 14.76 -28.99 -8.99
CA ALA A 37 15.83 -28.12 -9.43
C ALA A 37 15.18 -27.06 -10.32
N TRP A 38 14.91 -25.90 -9.75
CA TRP A 38 14.54 -24.73 -10.53
C TRP A 38 15.64 -24.49 -11.57
N PRO A 39 15.30 -24.18 -12.83
CA PRO A 39 16.31 -23.96 -13.85
C PRO A 39 17.33 -22.92 -13.38
N THR A 40 18.62 -23.24 -13.41
CA THR A 40 19.70 -22.37 -12.94
C THR A 40 19.70 -21.01 -13.65
N THR A 41 19.20 -20.96 -14.88
CA THR A 41 18.97 -19.75 -15.68
C THR A 41 17.92 -18.81 -15.07
N LEU A 42 16.87 -19.36 -14.46
CA LEU A 42 15.79 -18.62 -13.81
C LEU A 42 16.28 -17.92 -12.54
N ASN A 43 17.14 -18.58 -11.76
CA ASN A 43 17.79 -17.98 -10.59
C ASN A 43 18.75 -16.85 -10.97
N GLY A 44 19.50 -16.99 -12.07
CA GLY A 44 20.35 -15.92 -12.61
C GLY A 44 19.56 -14.72 -13.13
N GLN A 45 18.42 -14.97 -13.79
CA GLN A 45 17.51 -13.92 -14.27
C GLN A 45 16.77 -13.23 -13.12
N LEU A 46 16.34 -13.98 -12.10
CA LEU A 46 15.73 -13.42 -10.89
C LEU A 46 16.75 -12.62 -10.09
N ALA A 47 17.96 -13.14 -9.85
CA ALA A 47 19.03 -12.39 -9.18
C ALA A 47 19.44 -11.14 -9.98
N GLY A 48 19.58 -11.25 -11.30
CA GLY A 48 19.87 -10.12 -12.18
C GLY A 48 18.74 -9.08 -12.21
N ALA A 49 17.48 -9.52 -12.23
CA ALA A 49 16.32 -8.65 -12.11
C ALA A 49 16.33 -7.95 -10.75
N LEU A 50 16.48 -8.67 -9.63
CA LEU A 50 16.54 -8.11 -8.27
C LEU A 50 17.70 -7.10 -8.09
N THR A 51 18.82 -7.30 -8.77
CA THR A 51 19.99 -6.39 -8.72
C THR A 51 19.80 -5.15 -9.61
N THR A 52 19.13 -5.30 -10.76
CA THR A 52 18.82 -4.20 -11.69
C THR A 52 17.58 -3.40 -11.27
N MET A 53 16.71 -4.01 -10.45
CA MET A 53 15.52 -3.41 -9.83
C MET A 53 15.83 -2.26 -8.85
N SER A 54 17.10 -2.03 -8.53
CA SER A 54 17.56 -1.00 -7.58
C SER A 54 17.82 0.38 -8.22
N ARG A 55 17.35 0.69 -9.44
CA ARG A 55 17.78 1.94 -10.10
C ARG A 55 16.74 2.73 -10.89
N ARG A 56 15.55 2.89 -10.32
CA ARG A 56 14.93 4.22 -10.30
C ARG A 56 14.71 4.60 -8.85
N PRO A 57 15.56 5.45 -8.24
CA PRO A 57 15.22 6.00 -6.95
C PRO A 57 13.98 6.88 -7.19
N PHE A 58 12.80 6.37 -6.83
CA PHE A 58 11.79 7.29 -6.35
C PHE A 58 12.47 8.02 -5.19
N VAL A 59 12.58 9.34 -5.32
CA VAL A 59 13.31 10.17 -4.36
C VAL A 59 12.58 10.22 -3.01
N HIS A 60 11.31 9.80 -2.99
CA HIS A 60 10.43 9.74 -1.82
C HIS A 60 9.54 8.49 -1.84
N ASP A 61 8.94 8.17 -0.68
CA ASP A 61 7.92 7.13 -0.55
C ASP A 61 6.69 7.36 -1.44
N HIS A 62 5.93 6.30 -1.69
CA HIS A 62 4.64 6.36 -2.39
C HIS A 62 3.55 6.93 -1.49
N ILE A 63 2.55 7.61 -2.04
CA ILE A 63 1.45 8.26 -1.29
C ILE A 63 0.73 7.32 -0.30
N ILE A 64 0.73 6.01 -0.55
CA ILE A 64 0.17 5.00 0.34
C ILE A 64 0.83 5.03 1.73
N TYR A 65 2.11 5.36 1.80
CA TYR A 65 2.83 5.57 3.05
C TYR A 65 2.14 6.65 3.87
N ALA A 66 1.94 7.83 3.26
CA ALA A 66 1.32 8.97 3.92
C ALA A 66 -0.11 8.62 4.36
N TYR A 67 -0.89 7.98 3.49
CA TYR A 67 -2.23 7.51 3.83
C TYR A 67 -2.23 6.60 5.07
N LEU A 68 -1.36 5.59 5.13
CA LEU A 68 -1.33 4.64 6.26
C LEU A 68 -0.89 5.33 7.56
N ILE A 69 0.14 6.16 7.51
CA ILE A 69 0.61 6.91 8.68
C ILE A 69 -0.46 7.91 9.14
N GLU A 70 -1.14 8.62 8.25
CA GLU A 70 -2.19 9.58 8.62
C GLU A 70 -3.41 8.88 9.26
N ASN A 71 -3.74 7.65 8.85
CA ASN A 71 -4.79 6.84 9.49
C ASN A 71 -4.53 6.49 10.97
N THR A 72 -3.32 6.73 11.49
CA THR A 72 -3.00 6.62 12.93
C THR A 72 -3.53 7.81 13.75
N ARG A 73 -3.98 8.88 13.09
CA ARG A 73 -4.30 10.22 13.65
C ARG A 73 -3.08 11.01 14.12
N VAL A 74 -1.88 10.64 13.68
CA VAL A 74 -0.64 11.30 14.10
C VAL A 74 -0.64 12.81 13.78
N PHE A 75 -1.22 13.21 12.66
CA PHE A 75 -1.31 14.62 12.26
C PHE A 75 -2.18 15.43 13.23
N GLU A 76 -3.35 14.90 13.60
CA GLU A 76 -4.29 15.54 14.51
C GLU A 76 -3.73 15.61 15.93
N ILE A 77 -3.10 14.52 16.39
CA ILE A 77 -2.46 14.45 17.70
C ILE A 77 -1.35 15.50 17.80
N PHE A 78 -0.43 15.57 16.82
CA PHE A 78 0.63 16.57 16.89
C PHE A 78 0.13 18.00 16.69
N ARG A 79 -0.90 18.24 15.88
CA ARG A 79 -1.56 19.55 15.84
C ARG A 79 -2.08 19.96 17.21
N LYS A 80 -2.67 19.03 17.96
CA LYS A 80 -3.13 19.27 19.33
C LYS A 80 -1.95 19.52 20.28
N VAL A 81 -0.84 18.78 20.14
CA VAL A 81 0.41 19.04 20.89
C VAL A 81 0.89 20.48 20.67
N LEU A 82 1.00 20.92 19.41
CA LEU A 82 1.41 22.29 19.07
C LEU A 82 0.44 23.31 19.70
N SER A 83 -0.87 23.12 19.52
CA SER A 83 -1.88 24.00 20.09
C SER A 83 -1.76 24.13 21.60
N LEU A 84 -1.53 23.01 22.31
CA LEU A 84 -1.41 22.99 23.77
C LEU A 84 -0.10 23.59 24.28
N PHE A 85 1.01 23.49 23.55
CA PHE A 85 2.26 24.17 23.92
C PHE A 85 2.23 25.68 23.60
N LEU A 86 1.58 26.09 22.51
CA LEU A 86 1.55 27.49 22.08
C LEU A 86 0.54 28.34 22.85
N HIS A 87 -0.62 27.76 23.21
CA HIS A 87 -1.73 28.51 23.81
C HIS A 87 -2.10 28.03 25.22
N GLY A 88 -1.56 26.90 25.66
CA GLY A 88 -1.96 26.25 26.91
C GLY A 88 -0.80 26.14 27.88
N GLU A 89 -1.14 26.08 29.17
CA GLU A 89 -0.22 25.68 30.23
C GLU A 89 -0.36 24.18 30.58
N GLN A 90 -1.28 23.47 29.89
CA GLN A 90 -1.67 22.10 30.23
C GLN A 90 -0.51 21.09 30.12
N LEU A 91 0.40 21.28 29.16
CA LEU A 91 1.58 20.44 28.98
C LEU A 91 2.81 20.99 29.72
N GLY A 92 2.68 22.13 30.40
CA GLY A 92 3.79 22.87 30.96
C GLY A 92 4.69 23.51 29.90
N ILE A 93 5.84 24.01 30.35
CA ILE A 93 6.85 24.63 29.49
C ILE A 93 7.81 23.53 29.00
N PRO A 94 8.12 23.46 27.69
CA PRO A 94 9.16 22.57 27.18
C PRO A 94 10.47 22.76 27.96
N GLN A 95 11.04 21.67 28.48
CA GLN A 95 12.26 21.74 29.27
C GLN A 95 13.52 21.77 28.40
N ARG A 96 13.39 21.31 27.15
CA ARG A 96 14.49 21.15 26.20
C ARG A 96 14.42 22.21 25.09
N PRO A 97 15.52 22.92 24.78
CA PRO A 97 15.57 23.86 23.66
C PRO A 97 15.17 23.24 22.32
N GLU A 98 15.55 21.98 22.09
CA GLU A 98 15.27 21.25 20.86
C GLU A 98 13.77 21.00 20.65
N THR A 99 12.98 20.96 21.73
CA THR A 99 11.53 20.88 21.64
C THR A 99 10.95 22.19 21.08
N PHE A 100 11.46 23.35 21.51
CA PHE A 100 11.03 24.64 20.94
C PHE A 100 11.39 24.74 19.46
N GLU A 101 12.57 24.27 19.07
CA GLU A 101 12.96 24.23 17.66
C GLU A 101 12.06 23.32 16.84
N TRP A 102 11.72 22.15 17.38
CA TRP A 102 10.78 21.23 16.72
C TRP A 102 9.39 21.85 16.59
N LEU A 103 8.86 22.51 17.63
CA LEU A 103 7.54 23.16 17.61
C LEU A 103 7.49 24.24 16.53
N ARG A 104 8.45 25.16 16.52
CA ARG A 104 8.54 26.24 15.53
C ARG A 104 8.70 25.67 14.12
N THR A 105 9.59 24.70 13.94
CA THR A 105 9.83 24.10 12.62
C THR A 105 8.60 23.37 12.09
N THR A 106 7.91 22.62 12.96
CA THR A 106 6.70 21.88 12.59
C THR A 106 5.56 22.84 12.22
N GLU A 107 5.39 23.92 12.97
CA GLU A 107 4.41 24.97 12.67
C GLU A 107 4.69 25.62 11.31
N GLU A 108 5.92 26.06 11.09
CA GLU A 108 6.36 26.72 9.85
C GLU A 108 6.23 25.82 8.61
N LEU A 109 6.49 24.52 8.75
CA LEU A 109 6.46 23.58 7.62
C LEU A 109 5.03 23.14 7.23
N PHE A 110 4.12 22.96 8.20
CA PHE A 110 2.87 22.23 7.96
C PHE A 110 1.59 22.94 8.41
N PHE A 111 1.69 23.95 9.28
CA PHE A 111 0.51 24.63 9.86
C PHE A 111 0.43 26.11 9.49
N ARG A 112 1.54 26.73 9.11
CA ARG A 112 1.57 28.10 8.60
C ARG A 112 1.20 28.14 7.12
N SER A 113 0.26 29.01 6.75
CA SER A 113 -0.03 29.33 5.36
C SER A 113 1.02 30.29 4.79
N GLY A 114 1.46 30.07 3.55
CA GLY A 114 2.11 31.12 2.77
C GLY A 114 3.54 31.49 3.13
N THR A 115 4.46 30.53 3.12
CA THR A 115 5.86 30.87 2.79
C THR A 115 5.99 30.79 1.26
N PRO A 116 5.87 31.92 0.53
CA PRO A 116 6.08 31.91 -0.91
C PRO A 116 7.48 31.37 -1.14
N LEU A 117 7.64 30.40 -2.06
CA LEU A 117 8.90 29.74 -2.46
C LEU A 117 9.25 28.41 -1.76
N THR A 118 8.47 27.87 -0.82
CA THR A 118 8.71 26.48 -0.37
C THR A 118 8.09 25.46 -1.33
N VAL A 119 8.80 24.36 -1.56
CA VAL A 119 8.29 23.22 -2.34
C VAL A 119 7.02 22.65 -1.70
N LEU A 120 6.87 22.78 -0.38
CA LEU A 120 5.72 22.32 0.40
C LEU A 120 4.48 23.23 0.32
N SER A 121 4.60 24.48 -0.17
CA SER A 121 3.49 25.43 -0.25
C SER A 121 2.56 25.13 -1.44
N ILE A 122 1.72 24.10 -1.30
CA ILE A 122 0.64 23.76 -2.25
C ILE A 122 -0.68 24.48 -1.94
N ASP A 123 -0.70 25.24 -0.84
CA ASP A 123 -1.78 26.13 -0.47
C ASP A 123 -1.89 27.29 -1.45
N SER A 124 -3.12 27.65 -1.79
CA SER A 124 -3.42 28.81 -2.63
C SER A 124 -4.87 29.22 -2.38
N GLN A 125 -5.30 30.33 -2.97
CA GLN A 125 -6.73 30.70 -2.94
C GLN A 125 -7.63 29.61 -3.56
N LEU A 126 -7.10 28.78 -4.46
CA LEU A 126 -7.82 27.63 -5.05
C LEU A 126 -7.78 26.38 -4.17
N ARG A 127 -6.82 26.30 -3.24
CA ARG A 127 -6.60 25.16 -2.33
C ARG A 127 -6.26 25.71 -0.94
N PRO A 128 -7.24 26.28 -0.23
CA PRO A 128 -6.98 26.96 1.03
C PRO A 128 -6.62 25.97 2.15
N ASP A 129 -6.99 24.70 2.01
CA ASP A 129 -6.77 23.68 3.02
C ASP A 129 -5.88 22.53 2.52
N LEU A 130 -4.74 22.38 3.19
CA LEU A 130 -3.77 21.31 2.95
C LEU A 130 -4.34 19.93 3.31
N ARG A 131 -5.21 19.82 4.33
CA ARG A 131 -5.81 18.54 4.74
C ARG A 131 -6.79 18.04 3.70
N ALA A 132 -7.70 18.90 3.23
CA ALA A 132 -8.58 18.61 2.11
C ALA A 132 -7.78 18.21 0.85
N THR A 133 -6.67 18.91 0.57
CA THR A 133 -5.80 18.60 -0.57
C THR A 133 -5.17 17.21 -0.47
N ARG A 134 -4.66 16.80 0.70
CA ARG A 134 -4.13 15.44 0.93
C ARG A 134 -5.22 14.37 0.80
N ARG A 135 -6.38 14.58 1.41
CA ARG A 135 -7.53 13.65 1.32
C ARG A 135 -8.00 13.46 -0.12
N ASN A 136 -8.06 14.54 -0.89
CA ASN A 136 -8.32 14.48 -2.33
C ASN A 136 -7.28 13.64 -3.08
N ALA A 137 -5.98 13.80 -2.78
CA ALA A 137 -4.93 13.02 -3.41
C ALA A 137 -5.04 11.52 -3.10
N TYR A 138 -5.34 11.14 -1.84
CA TYR A 138 -5.61 9.74 -1.46
C TYR A 138 -6.82 9.18 -2.22
N GLN A 139 -7.92 9.94 -2.26
CA GLN A 139 -9.13 9.50 -2.96
C GLN A 139 -8.88 9.33 -4.45
N ARG A 140 -8.14 10.24 -5.09
CA ARG A 140 -7.84 10.16 -6.53
C ARG A 140 -6.96 8.97 -6.89
N LEU A 141 -5.83 8.83 -6.21
CA LEU A 141 -4.82 7.83 -6.58
C LEU A 141 -5.15 6.44 -6.05
N LEU A 142 -5.74 6.35 -4.86
CA LEU A 142 -5.97 5.08 -4.17
C LEU A 142 -7.45 4.67 -4.12
N GLY A 143 -8.37 5.60 -4.37
CA GLY A 143 -9.81 5.36 -4.18
C GLY A 143 -10.22 5.24 -2.71
N MET A 144 -9.39 5.71 -1.77
CA MET A 144 -9.60 5.52 -0.33
C MET A 144 -9.78 6.84 0.41
N ASP A 145 -10.62 6.79 1.45
CA ASP A 145 -10.84 7.86 2.43
C ASP A 145 -10.14 7.51 3.75
N LEU A 146 -9.70 8.52 4.51
CA LEU A 146 -9.16 8.28 5.86
C LEU A 146 -10.27 7.79 6.81
N ASN A 147 -9.88 6.93 7.75
CA ASN A 147 -10.77 6.32 8.75
C ASN A 147 -11.33 7.28 9.83
N HIS A 148 -10.90 8.54 9.81
CA HIS A 148 -11.30 9.57 10.75
C HIS A 148 -11.62 10.87 10.02
N GLY A 149 -12.54 11.64 10.58
CA GLY A 149 -13.03 12.90 10.03
C GLY A 149 -12.41 14.12 10.70
N THR A 150 -13.24 15.08 11.09
CA THR A 150 -12.86 16.23 11.93
C THR A 150 -12.63 15.80 13.38
N ASP A 151 -12.18 16.73 14.22
CA ASP A 151 -11.98 16.47 15.65
C ASP A 151 -13.29 16.06 16.35
N ASP A 152 -14.42 16.56 15.87
CA ASP A 152 -15.77 16.25 16.37
C ASP A 152 -16.33 14.92 15.82
N GLY A 153 -15.53 14.18 15.04
CA GLY A 153 -15.94 12.93 14.41
C GLY A 153 -16.81 13.10 13.16
N SER A 154 -17.16 14.34 12.78
CA SER A 154 -17.91 14.61 11.55
C SER A 154 -17.06 14.32 10.31
N VAL A 155 -17.69 14.03 9.17
CA VAL A 155 -16.96 13.78 7.91
C VAL A 155 -16.16 15.03 7.51
N TYR A 156 -14.88 14.84 7.19
CA TYR A 156 -14.03 15.96 6.77
C TYR A 156 -14.47 16.49 5.40
N PRO A 157 -14.80 17.79 5.25
CA PRO A 157 -15.25 18.33 3.98
C PRO A 157 -14.06 18.49 3.02
N TYR A 158 -14.17 17.90 1.83
CA TYR A 158 -13.23 18.13 0.74
C TYR A 158 -13.88 17.79 -0.61
N GLU A 159 -13.37 18.35 -1.69
CA GLU A 159 -13.87 18.06 -3.03
C GLU A 159 -13.45 16.65 -3.47
N LYS A 160 -14.41 15.77 -3.74
CA LYS A 160 -14.12 14.43 -4.28
C LYS A 160 -13.92 14.52 -5.79
N ALA A 161 -12.88 13.86 -6.29
CA ALA A 161 -12.66 13.85 -7.72
C ALA A 161 -13.72 13.00 -8.45
N VAL A 162 -14.07 13.45 -9.66
CA VAL A 162 -15.00 12.76 -10.57
C VAL A 162 -14.52 11.34 -10.88
N ALA A 163 -13.20 11.17 -11.06
CA ALA A 163 -12.58 9.88 -11.36
C ALA A 163 -11.51 9.52 -10.32
N ALA A 164 -11.58 8.29 -9.80
CA ALA A 164 -10.73 7.76 -8.73
C ALA A 164 -10.55 6.24 -8.88
N ASN A 165 -9.46 5.71 -8.35
CA ASN A 165 -9.11 4.29 -8.40
C ASN A 165 -9.90 3.44 -7.38
N ARG A 166 -11.23 3.40 -7.49
CA ARG A 166 -12.12 2.73 -6.51
C ARG A 166 -11.91 1.21 -6.40
N GLU A 167 -11.38 0.57 -7.43
CA GLU A 167 -11.14 -0.88 -7.47
C GLU A 167 -9.74 -1.28 -6.98
N LEU A 168 -8.87 -0.31 -6.67
CA LEU A 168 -7.46 -0.57 -6.37
C LEU A 168 -7.30 -1.56 -5.21
N VAL A 169 -8.05 -1.32 -4.13
CA VAL A 169 -8.02 -2.18 -2.94
C VAL A 169 -8.44 -3.60 -3.26
N MET A 170 -9.49 -3.78 -4.07
CA MET A 170 -9.99 -5.10 -4.44
C MET A 170 -8.94 -5.89 -5.23
N ILE A 171 -8.29 -5.25 -6.19
CA ILE A 171 -7.26 -5.87 -7.03
C ILE A 171 -5.99 -6.16 -6.22
N LEU A 172 -5.62 -5.24 -5.31
CA LEU A 172 -4.49 -5.43 -4.40
C LEU A 172 -4.73 -6.62 -3.46
N GLU A 173 -5.92 -6.73 -2.88
CA GLU A 173 -6.27 -7.86 -2.01
C GLU A 173 -6.25 -9.20 -2.75
N GLU A 174 -6.76 -9.22 -3.99
CA GLU A 174 -6.69 -10.42 -4.83
C GLU A 174 -5.25 -10.79 -5.20
N LEU A 175 -4.39 -9.81 -5.51
CA LEU A 175 -2.96 -10.03 -5.73
C LEU A 175 -2.31 -10.64 -4.48
N LEU A 176 -2.52 -10.05 -3.31
CA LEU A 176 -1.95 -10.51 -2.05
C LEU A 176 -2.44 -11.94 -1.69
N ARG A 177 -3.70 -12.25 -1.98
CA ARG A 177 -4.28 -13.60 -1.77
C ARG A 177 -3.62 -14.63 -2.68
N GLN A 178 -3.45 -14.33 -3.97
CA GLN A 178 -2.80 -15.24 -4.93
C GLN A 178 -1.32 -15.48 -4.57
N VAL A 179 -0.62 -14.42 -4.16
CA VAL A 179 0.76 -14.52 -3.66
C VAL A 179 0.82 -15.38 -2.40
N TRP A 180 -0.11 -15.21 -1.45
CA TRP A 180 -0.17 -16.04 -0.25
C TRP A 180 -0.30 -17.52 -0.58
N VAL A 181 -1.19 -17.89 -1.52
CA VAL A 181 -1.33 -19.28 -1.99
C VAL A 181 0.01 -19.80 -2.53
N GLY A 182 0.73 -19.00 -3.32
CA GLY A 182 2.07 -19.36 -3.80
C GLY A 182 3.10 -19.54 -2.68
N ILE A 183 3.08 -18.68 -1.66
CA ILE A 183 3.96 -18.77 -0.48
C ILE A 183 3.64 -20.03 0.35
N ALA A 184 2.37 -20.28 0.61
CA ALA A 184 1.91 -21.44 1.37
C ALA A 184 2.28 -22.73 0.65
N TYR A 185 2.03 -22.81 -0.66
CA TYR A 185 2.36 -23.98 -1.45
C TYR A 185 3.87 -24.23 -1.54
N THR A 186 4.69 -23.19 -1.75
CA THR A 186 6.16 -23.35 -1.78
C THR A 186 6.75 -23.74 -0.41
N ASN A 187 6.10 -23.39 0.70
CA ASN A 187 6.50 -23.86 2.03
C ASN A 187 6.12 -25.33 2.27
N VAL A 188 4.95 -25.76 1.77
CA VAL A 188 4.44 -27.13 1.95
C VAL A 188 5.03 -28.10 0.91
N GLY A 189 5.37 -27.60 -0.29
CA GLY A 189 5.86 -28.32 -1.47
C GLY A 189 7.28 -28.85 -1.39
N VAL A 190 7.92 -28.84 -0.22
CA VAL A 190 9.02 -29.78 0.04
C VAL A 190 8.48 -31.20 0.27
N ASN A 191 7.17 -31.37 0.53
CA ASN A 191 6.56 -32.65 0.93
C ASN A 191 5.30 -33.06 0.15
N VAL A 192 4.88 -32.39 -0.93
CA VAL A 192 3.64 -32.74 -1.66
C VAL A 192 3.84 -32.71 -3.18
N ASN A 193 3.75 -33.87 -3.82
CA ASN A 193 3.91 -34.09 -5.28
C ASN A 193 2.73 -33.58 -6.14
N GLY A 194 2.13 -32.43 -5.78
CA GLY A 194 1.00 -31.85 -6.51
C GLY A 194 1.43 -30.83 -7.58
N PRO A 195 0.57 -30.52 -8.58
CA PRO A 195 0.73 -29.34 -9.42
C PRO A 195 0.63 -28.06 -8.58
N LEU A 196 1.51 -27.08 -8.83
CA LEU A 196 1.40 -25.74 -8.24
C LEU A 196 0.02 -25.15 -8.60
N PRO A 197 -0.86 -24.85 -7.63
CA PRO A 197 -2.18 -24.27 -7.91
C PRO A 197 -2.09 -22.78 -8.29
N THR A 198 -0.90 -22.18 -8.18
CA THR A 198 -0.66 -20.76 -8.39
C THR A 198 -0.45 -20.46 -9.87
N ASP A 199 -1.38 -19.72 -10.48
CA ASP A 199 -1.22 -19.20 -11.83
C ASP A 199 -0.36 -17.93 -11.83
N THR A 200 0.90 -18.07 -12.27
CA THR A 200 1.84 -16.94 -12.40
C THR A 200 1.40 -15.90 -13.43
N ALA A 201 0.63 -16.29 -14.45
CA ALA A 201 0.09 -15.36 -15.43
C ALA A 201 -1.00 -14.49 -14.81
N ALA A 202 -1.88 -15.09 -14.00
CA ALA A 202 -2.90 -14.35 -13.26
C ALA A 202 -2.28 -13.31 -12.31
N ILE A 203 -1.21 -13.65 -11.58
CA ILE A 203 -0.48 -12.72 -10.71
C ILE A 203 0.12 -11.56 -11.52
N ALA A 204 0.77 -11.86 -12.65
CA ALA A 204 1.34 -10.84 -13.53
C ALA A 204 0.27 -9.89 -14.09
N ASN A 205 -0.90 -10.41 -14.47
CA ASN A 205 -2.03 -9.61 -14.95
C ASN A 205 -2.61 -8.70 -13.86
N LEU A 206 -2.69 -9.16 -12.61
CA LEU A 206 -3.12 -8.34 -11.48
C LEU A 206 -2.13 -7.20 -11.21
N ALA A 207 -0.83 -7.50 -11.23
CA ALA A 207 0.22 -6.49 -11.07
C ALA A 207 0.19 -5.44 -12.20
N LEU A 208 0.02 -5.89 -13.45
CA LEU A 208 -0.12 -5.00 -14.60
C LEU A 208 -1.37 -4.11 -14.49
N ARG A 209 -2.50 -4.66 -14.03
CA ARG A 209 -3.72 -3.86 -13.82
C ARG A 209 -3.51 -2.79 -12.76
N LEU A 210 -2.86 -3.11 -11.64
CA LEU A 210 -2.51 -2.11 -10.61
C LEU A 210 -1.57 -1.04 -11.17
N GLN A 211 -0.53 -1.45 -11.92
CA GLN A 211 0.39 -0.54 -12.58
C GLN A 211 -0.35 0.45 -13.50
N ASN A 212 -1.25 -0.06 -14.35
CA ASN A 212 -2.03 0.78 -15.27
C ASN A 212 -2.93 1.76 -14.50
N MET A 213 -3.65 1.30 -13.48
CA MET A 213 -4.51 2.17 -12.67
C MET A 213 -3.73 3.32 -12.00
N LEU A 214 -2.53 3.05 -11.47
CA LEU A 214 -1.70 4.07 -10.86
C LEU A 214 -1.13 5.05 -11.90
N ASN A 215 -0.58 4.52 -12.99
CA ASN A 215 0.02 5.33 -14.06
C ASN A 215 -1.00 6.20 -14.80
N GLU A 216 -2.22 5.71 -15.03
CA GLU A 216 -3.31 6.48 -15.64
C GLU A 216 -3.66 7.72 -14.79
N ARG A 217 -3.71 7.60 -13.46
CA ARG A 217 -4.00 8.75 -12.58
C ARG A 217 -2.86 9.76 -12.54
N ARG A 218 -1.62 9.29 -12.69
CA ARG A 218 -0.41 10.13 -12.80
C ARG A 218 -0.29 10.79 -14.18
N GLY A 219 -1.20 10.52 -15.11
CA GLY A 219 -1.26 11.18 -16.42
C GLY A 219 -0.35 10.58 -17.48
N SER A 220 0.17 9.37 -17.25
CA SER A 220 1.00 8.57 -18.17
C SER A 220 2.28 9.24 -18.72
N ALA A 221 2.49 10.53 -18.45
CA ALA A 221 3.61 11.32 -18.92
C ALA A 221 4.82 11.16 -17.96
N PRO A 222 5.99 10.74 -18.47
CA PRO A 222 7.16 10.43 -17.63
C PRO A 222 7.81 11.64 -16.96
N THR A 223 7.46 12.88 -17.34
CA THR A 223 8.17 14.09 -16.91
C THR A 223 7.35 15.02 -16.01
N LEU A 224 6.01 14.90 -15.99
CA LEU A 224 5.13 15.76 -15.19
C LEU A 224 3.95 14.95 -14.64
N PRO A 225 4.20 14.05 -13.67
CA PRO A 225 3.12 13.25 -13.12
C PRO A 225 2.12 14.14 -12.38
N ASN A 226 0.84 14.00 -12.74
CA ASN A 226 -0.26 14.55 -11.96
C ASN A 226 -0.19 14.00 -10.52
N LEU A 227 -0.54 14.82 -9.53
CA LEU A 227 -0.46 14.54 -8.08
C LEU A 227 0.95 14.46 -7.45
N ALA A 228 2.04 14.62 -8.22
CA ALA A 228 3.39 14.45 -7.68
C ALA A 228 3.71 15.43 -6.54
N ARG A 229 3.21 16.66 -6.63
CA ARG A 229 3.45 17.68 -5.62
C ARG A 229 2.66 17.41 -4.35
N GLU A 230 1.38 17.06 -4.48
CA GLU A 230 0.50 16.68 -3.38
C GLU A 230 1.01 15.43 -2.66
N GLU A 231 1.48 14.44 -3.41
CA GLU A 231 2.13 13.24 -2.87
C GLU A 231 3.40 13.61 -2.09
N PHE A 232 4.30 14.40 -2.66
CA PHE A 232 5.52 14.82 -1.97
C PHE A 232 5.20 15.54 -0.65
N VAL A 233 4.26 16.48 -0.65
CA VAL A 233 3.86 17.21 0.57
C VAL A 233 3.24 16.27 1.60
N ALA A 234 2.37 15.35 1.18
CA ALA A 234 1.74 14.37 2.07
C ALA A 234 2.78 13.45 2.71
N VAL A 235 3.70 12.91 1.89
CA VAL A 235 4.79 12.04 2.33
C VAL A 235 5.72 12.79 3.26
N ALA A 236 6.19 13.99 2.90
CA ALA A 236 7.07 14.79 3.73
C ALA A 236 6.45 15.09 5.12
N ALA A 237 5.17 15.45 5.16
CA ALA A 237 4.46 15.68 6.42
C ALA A 237 4.40 14.41 7.28
N MET A 238 3.97 13.29 6.71
CA MET A 238 3.84 12.06 7.47
C MET A 238 5.19 11.46 7.88
N SER A 239 6.22 11.59 7.04
CA SER A 239 7.59 11.19 7.36
C SER A 239 8.16 12.02 8.51
N TRP A 240 7.91 13.34 8.56
CA TRP A 240 8.32 14.19 9.68
C TRP A 240 7.75 13.72 11.02
N PHE A 241 6.44 13.45 11.06
CA PHE A 241 5.80 12.97 12.28
C PHE A 241 6.21 11.54 12.63
N HIS A 242 6.34 10.65 11.64
CA HIS A 242 6.83 9.30 11.87
C HIS A 242 8.26 9.32 12.43
N MET A 243 9.16 10.13 11.86
CA MET A 243 10.52 10.31 12.38
C MET A 243 10.54 10.79 13.83
N THR A 244 9.65 11.71 14.19
CA THR A 244 9.50 12.20 15.57
C THR A 244 9.18 11.05 16.55
N LEU A 245 8.52 10.00 16.07
CA LEU A 245 8.13 8.82 16.83
C LEU A 245 9.11 7.64 16.71
N LEU A 246 10.07 7.65 15.78
CA LEU A 246 11.00 6.51 15.58
C LEU A 246 11.91 6.28 16.78
N TYR A 247 12.23 7.34 17.52
CA TYR A 247 13.06 7.31 18.72
C TYR A 247 12.46 8.20 19.81
N ASN A 248 13.09 8.24 20.98
CA ASN A 248 12.72 9.17 22.05
C ASN A 248 13.22 10.58 21.70
N SER A 249 12.52 11.23 20.76
CA SER A 249 12.79 12.61 20.35
C SER A 249 12.59 13.60 21.51
N PRO A 250 13.13 14.84 21.42
CA PRO A 250 12.99 15.84 22.48
C PRO A 250 11.54 16.07 22.92
N VAL A 251 10.61 16.12 21.96
CA VAL A 251 9.17 16.24 22.22
C VAL A 251 8.62 15.03 22.99
N VAL A 252 9.01 13.80 22.60
CA VAL A 252 8.61 12.57 23.31
C VAL A 252 9.12 12.60 24.75
N LEU A 253 10.34 13.08 24.97
CA LEU A 253 10.93 13.19 26.30
C LEU A 253 10.26 14.26 27.17
N ASP A 254 9.96 15.44 26.60
CA ASP A 254 9.27 16.52 27.31
C ASP A 254 7.83 16.12 27.68
N LEU A 255 7.15 15.40 26.80
CA LEU A 255 5.81 14.84 27.07
C LEU A 255 5.84 13.60 27.98
N GLN A 256 7.04 13.13 28.38
CA GLN A 256 7.24 11.91 29.14
C GLN A 256 6.56 10.68 28.52
N ALA A 257 6.56 10.62 27.19
CA ALA A 257 5.86 9.62 26.38
C ALA A 257 6.80 8.55 25.81
N THR A 258 7.91 8.26 26.50
CA THR A 258 8.91 7.29 26.03
C THR A 258 8.32 5.88 25.92
N ALA A 259 8.70 5.16 24.88
CA ALA A 259 8.36 3.75 24.69
C ALA A 259 9.37 3.06 23.77
N THR A 260 9.20 1.77 23.52
CA THR A 260 10.07 1.00 22.62
C THR A 260 9.66 1.15 21.15
N SER A 261 8.36 1.28 20.87
CA SER A 261 7.81 1.35 19.53
C SER A 261 7.12 2.69 19.22
N PRO A 262 7.04 3.11 17.93
CA PRO A 262 6.43 4.39 17.54
C PRO A 262 4.94 4.48 17.88
N GLU A 263 4.19 3.38 17.79
CA GLU A 263 2.76 3.35 18.15
C GLU A 263 2.54 3.57 19.65
N ASP A 264 3.39 3.00 20.51
CA ASP A 264 3.26 3.15 21.95
C ASP A 264 3.61 4.57 22.37
N ARG A 265 4.63 5.18 21.72
CA ARG A 265 4.93 6.61 21.89
C ARG A 265 3.75 7.46 21.48
N LEU A 266 3.14 7.17 20.33
CA LEU A 266 1.95 7.90 19.86
C LEU A 266 0.76 7.75 20.81
N SER A 267 0.53 6.55 21.36
CA SER A 267 -0.54 6.32 22.35
C SER A 267 -0.33 7.15 23.60
N ARG A 268 0.89 7.14 24.15
CA ARG A 268 1.25 7.95 25.35
C ARG A 268 1.12 9.45 25.08
N ILE A 269 1.54 9.93 23.91
CA ILE A 269 1.33 11.34 23.50
C ILE A 269 -0.17 11.63 23.41
N GLY A 270 -0.93 10.74 22.77
CA GLY A 270 -2.38 10.84 22.62
C GLY A 270 -3.11 10.96 23.96
N GLU A 271 -2.71 10.16 24.95
CA GLU A 271 -3.22 10.23 26.32
C GLU A 271 -2.96 11.60 26.97
N ARG A 272 -1.76 12.17 26.78
CA ARG A 272 -1.40 13.49 27.32
C ARG A 272 -2.23 14.62 26.73
N VAL A 273 -2.59 14.53 25.44
CA VAL A 273 -3.37 15.57 24.75
C VAL A 273 -4.88 15.28 24.72
N GLY A 274 -5.32 14.18 25.31
CA GLY A 274 -6.73 13.76 25.32
C GLY A 274 -7.27 13.30 23.97
N MET A 275 -6.40 12.86 23.05
CA MET A 275 -6.78 12.35 21.73
C MET A 275 -6.13 10.99 21.46
N PRO A 276 -6.86 9.87 21.60
CA PRO A 276 -6.28 8.56 21.37
C PRO A 276 -5.97 8.33 19.88
N PRO A 277 -4.86 7.63 19.56
CA PRO A 277 -4.59 7.21 18.19
C PRO A 277 -5.54 6.11 17.75
N HIS A 278 -5.45 5.73 16.48
CA HIS A 278 -6.23 4.60 15.98
C HIS A 278 -5.81 3.28 16.65
N SER A 279 -6.77 2.40 16.96
CA SER A 279 -6.51 1.12 17.65
C SER A 279 -5.60 0.17 16.85
N ARG A 280 -5.53 0.35 15.53
CA ARG A 280 -4.69 -0.41 14.60
C ARG A 280 -3.36 0.28 14.24
N SER A 281 -2.93 1.28 15.02
CA SER A 281 -1.74 2.10 14.69
C SER A 281 -0.47 1.27 14.50
N HIS A 282 -0.25 0.23 15.33
CA HIS A 282 0.87 -0.71 15.16
C HIS A 282 0.94 -1.26 13.71
N SER A 283 -0.19 -1.76 13.20
CA SER A 283 -0.23 -2.34 11.86
C SER A 283 -0.01 -1.29 10.78
N TYR A 284 -0.47 -0.05 10.97
CA TYR A 284 -0.21 1.03 10.01
C TYR A 284 1.26 1.44 9.95
N PHE A 285 1.95 1.57 11.09
CA PHE A 285 3.38 1.89 11.12
C PHE A 285 4.24 0.83 10.44
N VAL A 286 3.95 -0.46 10.69
CA VAL A 286 4.68 -1.56 10.05
C VAL A 286 4.36 -1.64 8.55
N LEU A 287 3.09 -1.48 8.17
CA LEU A 287 2.64 -1.64 6.79
C LEU A 287 3.10 -0.50 5.87
N ALA A 288 3.21 0.74 6.38
CA ALA A 288 3.48 1.93 5.58
C ALA A 288 4.74 1.83 4.69
N PRO A 289 5.95 1.55 5.22
CA PRO A 289 7.15 1.42 4.39
C PRO A 289 7.08 0.20 3.46
N LEU A 290 6.51 -0.92 3.92
CA LEU A 290 6.46 -2.16 3.14
C LEU A 290 5.56 -2.02 1.91
N LEU A 291 4.37 -1.43 2.09
CA LEU A 291 3.42 -1.23 1.01
C LEU A 291 3.84 -0.09 0.07
N SER A 292 4.51 0.95 0.60
CA SER A 292 5.15 2.00 -0.21
C SER A 292 6.09 1.38 -1.24
N GLN A 293 7.01 0.55 -0.76
CA GLN A 293 8.00 -0.10 -1.62
C GLN A 293 7.36 -1.06 -2.62
N LEU A 294 6.35 -1.84 -2.20
CA LEU A 294 5.63 -2.74 -3.11
C LEU A 294 4.94 -1.97 -4.24
N LEU A 295 4.25 -0.86 -3.94
CA LEU A 295 3.57 -0.08 -4.97
C LEU A 295 4.55 0.63 -5.91
N ILE A 296 5.68 1.13 -5.41
CA ILE A 296 6.78 1.64 -6.24
C ILE A 296 7.27 0.58 -7.24
N GLU A 297 7.48 -0.64 -6.76
CA GLU A 297 7.93 -1.76 -7.59
C GLU A 297 6.87 -2.17 -8.64
N ILE A 298 5.59 -2.15 -8.26
CA ILE A 298 4.47 -2.40 -9.19
C ILE A 298 4.38 -1.29 -10.25
N GLU A 299 4.45 -0.01 -9.86
CA GLU A 299 4.41 1.12 -10.79
C GLU A 299 5.57 1.06 -11.80
N ALA A 300 6.75 0.63 -11.34
CA ALA A 300 7.93 0.39 -12.18
C ALA A 300 7.79 -0.84 -13.11
N GLY A 301 6.72 -1.63 -12.99
CA GLY A 301 6.42 -2.77 -13.85
C GLY A 301 7.23 -4.02 -13.53
N LEU A 302 7.80 -4.09 -12.33
CA LEU A 302 8.71 -5.17 -11.93
C LEU A 302 8.03 -6.54 -11.86
N TYR A 303 6.71 -6.55 -11.65
CA TYR A 303 5.91 -7.76 -11.48
C TYR A 303 4.91 -8.00 -12.61
N SER A 304 4.96 -7.20 -13.69
CA SER A 304 4.04 -7.30 -14.82
C SER A 304 4.38 -8.44 -15.80
N SER A 305 5.45 -9.20 -15.53
CA SER A 305 5.84 -10.40 -16.28
C SER A 305 5.70 -11.66 -15.42
N GLN A 306 5.49 -12.83 -16.03
CA GLN A 306 5.40 -14.11 -15.30
C GLN A 306 6.65 -14.39 -14.45
N VAL A 307 7.85 -14.06 -14.96
CA VAL A 307 9.12 -14.22 -14.23
C VAL A 307 9.17 -13.27 -13.03
N GLY A 308 8.79 -12.00 -13.21
CA GLY A 308 8.70 -11.04 -12.10
C GLY A 308 7.68 -11.49 -11.04
N ALA A 309 6.51 -11.95 -11.46
CA ALA A 309 5.46 -12.46 -10.57
C ALA A 309 5.93 -13.67 -9.74
N GLN A 310 6.74 -14.57 -10.32
CA GLN A 310 7.34 -15.70 -9.58
C GLN A 310 8.27 -15.24 -8.45
N ALA A 311 8.97 -14.11 -8.63
CA ALA A 311 9.87 -13.56 -7.61
C ALA A 311 9.17 -13.23 -6.28
N LEU A 312 7.84 -12.99 -6.32
CA LEU A 312 7.04 -12.65 -5.14
C LEU A 312 6.92 -13.81 -4.14
N PHE A 313 6.97 -15.06 -4.60
CA PHE A 313 6.65 -16.22 -3.76
C PHE A 313 7.64 -17.38 -3.83
N VAL A 314 8.48 -17.47 -4.88
CA VAL A 314 9.48 -18.54 -5.03
C VAL A 314 10.67 -18.31 -4.08
N PRO A 315 11.14 -19.33 -3.33
CA PRO A 315 12.35 -19.22 -2.53
C PRO A 315 13.60 -19.14 -3.43
N LEU A 316 14.59 -18.31 -3.05
CA LEU A 316 15.87 -18.24 -3.76
C LEU A 316 16.75 -19.45 -3.38
N THR A 317 17.52 -19.97 -4.33
CA THR A 317 18.53 -21.02 -4.10
C THR A 317 19.94 -20.42 -4.01
N PRO A 318 20.85 -20.96 -3.17
CA PRO A 318 20.71 -22.16 -2.35
C PRO A 318 19.74 -21.99 -1.17
N ALA A 319 19.20 -23.10 -0.65
CA ALA A 319 18.09 -23.21 0.30
C ALA A 319 18.26 -22.54 1.69
N GLY A 320 19.22 -21.62 1.84
CA GLY A 320 19.41 -20.76 3.01
C GLY A 320 19.39 -19.26 2.70
N ALA A 321 19.41 -18.86 1.43
CA ALA A 321 19.25 -17.46 1.02
C ALA A 321 17.74 -17.14 1.02
N GLY A 322 17.22 -16.70 2.17
CA GLY A 322 15.82 -16.29 2.27
C GLY A 322 15.47 -15.26 1.19
N ASN A 323 14.31 -15.41 0.54
CA ASN A 323 13.80 -14.40 -0.38
C ASN A 323 13.26 -13.21 0.43
N PRO A 324 13.93 -12.02 0.42
CA PRO A 324 13.51 -10.88 1.23
C PRO A 324 12.16 -10.31 0.78
N ILE A 325 11.86 -10.37 -0.52
CA ILE A 325 10.56 -9.93 -1.08
C ILE A 325 9.44 -10.80 -0.52
N ARG A 326 9.66 -12.12 -0.49
CA ARG A 326 8.71 -13.08 0.07
C ARG A 326 8.45 -12.85 1.55
N SER A 327 9.50 -12.55 2.33
CA SER A 327 9.35 -12.21 3.76
C SER A 327 8.52 -10.94 3.93
N ARG A 328 8.88 -9.88 3.20
CA ARG A 328 8.14 -8.61 3.19
C ARG A 328 6.68 -8.77 2.80
N LEU A 329 6.35 -9.58 1.78
CA LEU A 329 4.96 -9.82 1.39
C LEU A 329 4.18 -10.59 2.45
N ARG A 330 4.81 -11.52 3.17
CA ARG A 330 4.19 -12.19 4.31
C ARG A 330 3.79 -11.20 5.39
N ASP A 331 4.66 -10.22 5.67
CA ASP A 331 4.42 -9.17 6.66
C ASP A 331 3.33 -8.21 6.17
N ILE A 332 3.34 -7.80 4.89
CA ILE A 332 2.27 -7.03 4.26
C ILE A 332 0.92 -7.75 4.39
N ILE A 333 0.84 -9.03 4.01
CA ILE A 333 -0.39 -9.83 4.11
C ILE A 333 -0.88 -9.90 5.55
N HIS A 334 0.04 -10.10 6.51
CA HIS A 334 -0.29 -10.13 7.93
C HIS A 334 -0.91 -8.82 8.41
N HIS A 335 -0.18 -7.71 8.26
CA HIS A 335 -0.57 -6.41 8.79
C HIS A 335 -1.72 -5.79 7.99
N TRP A 336 -1.85 -6.07 6.70
CA TRP A 336 -3.03 -5.68 5.92
C TRP A 336 -4.29 -6.36 6.44
N SER A 337 -4.23 -7.66 6.74
CA SER A 337 -5.36 -8.40 7.29
C SER A 337 -5.77 -7.87 8.67
N LEU A 338 -4.80 -7.52 9.53
CA LEU A 338 -5.07 -6.87 10.81
C LEU A 338 -5.64 -5.45 10.64
N ALA A 339 -5.09 -4.66 9.71
CA ALA A 339 -5.48 -3.28 9.46
C ALA A 339 -6.88 -3.14 8.86
N THR A 340 -7.29 -4.07 7.98
CA THR A 340 -8.60 -4.07 7.32
C THR A 340 -9.63 -4.94 8.02
N GLY A 341 -9.20 -5.97 8.76
CA GLY A 341 -10.07 -7.01 9.32
C GLY A 341 -10.51 -8.07 8.30
N ARG A 342 -9.94 -8.08 7.09
CA ARG A 342 -10.21 -9.08 6.05
C ARG A 342 -9.14 -10.16 6.08
N ASP A 343 -9.54 -11.41 6.18
CA ASP A 343 -8.57 -12.52 6.19
C ASP A 343 -8.15 -12.87 4.76
N LEU A 344 -6.91 -12.51 4.40
CA LEU A 344 -6.31 -12.85 3.12
C LEU A 344 -5.73 -14.27 3.08
N ARG A 345 -5.65 -14.95 4.24
CA ARG A 345 -5.02 -16.27 4.37
C ARG A 345 -6.02 -17.41 4.25
N SER A 346 -7.27 -17.21 4.66
CA SER A 346 -8.36 -18.17 4.50
C SER A 346 -8.95 -18.11 3.08
N ALA A 347 -8.16 -18.48 2.08
CA ALA A 347 -8.75 -18.89 0.83
C ALA A 347 -9.41 -20.26 1.03
N ALA A 348 -10.71 -20.28 1.29
CA ALA A 348 -11.51 -21.39 0.75
C ALA A 348 -11.25 -21.38 -0.76
N VAL A 349 -10.63 -22.44 -1.28
CA VAL A 349 -10.35 -22.59 -2.69
C VAL A 349 -11.70 -22.62 -3.41
N ALA A 350 -12.16 -21.45 -3.86
CA ALA A 350 -13.21 -21.39 -4.87
C ALA A 350 -12.57 -21.93 -6.14
N THR A 351 -12.66 -23.25 -6.32
CA THR A 351 -12.44 -23.90 -7.60
C THR A 351 -13.33 -23.15 -8.58
N THR A 352 -12.71 -22.52 -9.56
CA THR A 352 -13.38 -21.85 -10.67
C THR A 352 -14.47 -22.76 -11.22
N ARG A 353 -15.73 -22.57 -10.82
CA ARG A 353 -16.86 -23.10 -11.59
C ARG A 353 -16.86 -22.31 -12.88
N GLY A 354 -16.60 -23.02 -13.97
CA GLY A 354 -16.52 -22.46 -15.31
C GLY A 354 -17.63 -21.47 -15.56
N PHE A 355 -17.25 -20.33 -16.14
CA PHE A 355 -18.16 -19.34 -16.68
C PHE A 355 -18.94 -20.01 -17.81
N ALA A 356 -20.11 -20.57 -17.49
CA ALA A 356 -21.05 -21.03 -18.49
C ALA A 356 -21.59 -19.79 -19.23
N PRO A 357 -21.59 -19.77 -20.57
CA PRO A 357 -22.16 -18.65 -21.31
C PRO A 357 -23.64 -18.48 -20.95
N PRO A 358 -24.13 -17.23 -20.84
CA PRO A 358 -25.52 -16.97 -20.52
C PRO A 358 -26.43 -17.55 -21.61
N ALA A 359 -27.45 -18.30 -21.18
CA ALA A 359 -28.49 -18.81 -22.06
C ALA A 359 -29.19 -17.64 -22.78
N PRO A 360 -29.56 -17.79 -24.07
CA PRO A 360 -30.25 -16.75 -24.81
C PRO A 360 -31.61 -16.45 -24.18
N ALA A 361 -31.87 -15.17 -23.96
CA ALA A 361 -33.14 -14.67 -23.43
C ALA A 361 -34.31 -15.00 -24.38
N PRO A 362 -35.51 -15.29 -23.85
CA PRO A 362 -36.69 -15.57 -24.66
C PRO A 362 -37.11 -14.32 -25.46
N THR A 363 -37.31 -14.53 -26.76
CA THR A 363 -37.76 -13.56 -27.74
C THR A 363 -39.12 -12.98 -27.33
N ALA A 364 -39.14 -11.73 -26.87
CA ALA A 364 -40.37 -10.99 -26.64
C ALA A 364 -41.07 -10.73 -27.99
N GLY A 365 -42.35 -11.07 -28.03
CA GLY A 365 -43.19 -11.04 -29.22
C GLY A 365 -43.25 -9.69 -29.92
N ALA A 366 -43.32 -9.76 -31.25
CA ALA A 366 -43.55 -8.65 -32.14
C ALA A 366 -44.83 -7.88 -31.78
N PRO A 367 -44.81 -6.54 -31.70
CA PRO A 367 -46.03 -5.75 -31.73
C PRO A 367 -46.58 -5.69 -33.17
N ALA A 368 -47.88 -5.92 -33.25
CA ALA A 368 -48.66 -5.91 -34.47
C ALA A 368 -48.64 -4.54 -35.17
N MET A 369 -48.58 -4.65 -36.49
CA MET A 369 -48.58 -3.60 -37.50
C MET A 369 -50.00 -3.05 -37.71
N ALA A 370 -50.18 -1.72 -37.69
CA ALA A 370 -51.30 -1.00 -38.29
C ALA A 370 -50.94 0.52 -38.39
N PRO A 371 -51.63 1.33 -39.23
CA PRO A 371 -51.23 1.57 -40.60
C PRO A 371 -50.79 3.02 -40.87
N THR A 372 -50.05 3.15 -41.96
CA THR A 372 -49.54 4.36 -42.60
C THR A 372 -50.63 5.36 -42.95
N THR A 373 -50.49 6.60 -42.48
CA THR A 373 -51.06 7.78 -43.16
C THR A 373 -49.95 8.74 -43.51
N SER A 374 -49.75 8.87 -44.82
CA SER A 374 -48.93 9.86 -45.50
C SER A 374 -49.43 11.28 -45.25
N ASN A 375 -48.53 12.19 -44.88
CA ASN A 375 -48.64 13.56 -45.38
C ASN A 375 -47.27 14.21 -45.48
N SER A 376 -46.87 14.49 -46.72
CA SER A 376 -45.70 15.27 -47.09
C SER A 376 -46.04 16.76 -47.03
N ALA A 377 -45.20 17.56 -46.38
CA ALA A 377 -45.09 18.98 -46.67
C ALA A 377 -43.62 19.41 -46.51
N ALA A 378 -43.19 20.20 -47.48
CA ALA A 378 -41.81 20.46 -47.85
C ALA A 378 -41.13 21.57 -47.03
N ALA A 379 -39.81 21.62 -47.20
CA ALA A 379 -38.80 22.53 -46.62
C ALA A 379 -39.08 24.05 -46.81
N PRO A 380 -38.28 24.96 -46.19
CA PRO A 380 -36.96 25.27 -46.76
C PRO A 380 -35.80 25.56 -45.79
N LEU A 381 -34.62 25.45 -46.39
CA LEU A 381 -33.26 25.81 -45.95
C LEU A 381 -33.02 27.32 -45.82
N ALA A 382 -31.88 27.61 -45.15
CA ALA A 382 -30.91 28.73 -45.35
C ALA A 382 -30.96 29.90 -44.33
N PRO A 383 -29.90 30.74 -44.21
CA PRO A 383 -28.46 30.51 -44.31
C PRO A 383 -27.62 31.23 -43.21
N ALA A 384 -26.29 31.15 -43.37
CA ALA A 384 -25.18 31.71 -42.61
C ALA A 384 -24.94 33.25 -42.73
N SER A 385 -24.17 33.79 -41.77
CA SER A 385 -23.17 34.89 -41.92
C SER A 385 -22.33 34.97 -40.62
N LEU A 386 -20.98 34.88 -40.62
CA LEU A 386 -19.98 35.96 -40.85
C LEU A 386 -20.28 37.20 -39.96
N ASP A 387 -19.38 37.82 -39.20
CA ASP A 387 -17.93 38.02 -39.34
C ASP A 387 -17.36 38.71 -38.07
N ALA A 388 -16.03 38.96 -38.06
CA ALA A 388 -15.28 39.98 -37.30
C ALA A 388 -14.35 39.55 -36.14
N SER A 389 -13.15 39.12 -36.54
CA SER A 389 -11.88 39.84 -36.31
C SER A 389 -11.65 40.55 -34.96
N ARG A 390 -10.69 40.04 -34.18
CA ARG A 390 -9.75 40.90 -33.44
C ARG A 390 -8.37 40.24 -33.30
N THR A 391 -7.49 40.68 -34.19
CA THR A 391 -6.03 40.65 -34.10
C THR A 391 -5.54 41.29 -32.81
N LEU A 392 -4.68 40.59 -32.05
CA LEU A 392 -3.75 41.21 -31.10
C LEU A 392 -2.34 40.66 -31.34
N SER A 393 -1.54 41.50 -31.98
CA SER A 393 -0.09 41.37 -32.13
C SER A 393 0.58 41.58 -30.76
N LEU A 394 1.47 40.67 -30.36
CA LEU A 394 2.45 40.92 -29.31
C LEU A 394 3.83 40.90 -29.94
N GLN A 395 4.35 42.11 -30.20
CA GLN A 395 5.71 42.37 -30.58
C GLN A 395 6.66 42.12 -29.41
N THR A 396 7.78 41.51 -29.78
CA THR A 396 9.04 41.36 -29.10
C THR A 396 9.55 42.67 -28.49
N LEU A 397 9.97 42.64 -27.21
CA LEU A 397 10.86 43.66 -26.66
C LEU A 397 12.14 42.97 -26.17
N ARG A 398 13.23 43.20 -26.93
CA ARG A 398 14.61 43.08 -26.46
C ARG A 398 15.08 44.51 -26.16
N VAL A 399 15.45 44.76 -24.90
CA VAL A 399 16.63 45.55 -24.49
C VAL A 399 17.13 44.93 -23.20
#